data_AF-A0A367AUI6-F1
#
_entry.id   AF-A0A367AUI6-F1
#
_cell.length_a   1.000
_cell.length_b   1.000
_cell.length_c   1.000
_cell.angle_alpha   90.00
_cell.angle_beta   90.00
_cell.angle_gamma   90.00
#
_symmetry.space_group_name_H-M   'P 1'
#
loop_
_entity.id
_entity.type
_entity.pdbx_description
1 polymer ?
#
loop_
_entity_poly.entity_id
_entity_poly.type
_entity_poly.pdbx_seq_one_letter_code
_entity_poly.pdbx_strand_id
1 'polypeptide(L)' 'MNIDKDQILQLLRSQGDHDKAQQADQELPGQVDTDRDAGLLSKFGIDPMDLVKKLGGGGGLGGLLGKD' A
#
# COMPACT_ATOMS: atom_id res chain seq x y z
N MET A 1 7.68 -6.88 8.29
CA MET A 1 7.85 -5.39 8.32
C MET A 1 6.50 -4.77 8.56
N ASN A 2 6.41 -3.58 9.17
CA ASN A 2 5.12 -2.95 9.45
C ASN A 2 4.94 -1.67 8.63
N ILE A 3 3.80 -1.56 7.96
CA ILE A 3 3.46 -0.44 7.07
C ILE A 3 2.13 0.15 7.52
N ASP A 4 2.05 1.48 7.56
CA ASP A 4 0.80 2.16 7.89
C ASP A 4 -0.25 1.91 6.82
N LYS A 5 -1.49 1.68 7.26
CA LYS A 5 -2.64 1.49 6.37
C LYS A 5 -2.72 2.60 5.32
N ASP A 6 -2.58 3.86 5.73
CA ASP A 6 -2.66 5.01 4.83
C ASP A 6 -1.69 4.95 3.65
N GLN A 7 -0.49 4.41 3.84
CA GLN A 7 0.49 4.23 2.76
C GLN A 7 0.01 3.21 1.73
N ILE A 8 -0.61 2.11 2.20
CA ILE A 8 -1.22 1.10 1.34
C ILE A 8 -2.41 1.70 0.57
N LEU A 9 -3.26 2.48 1.24
CA LEU A 9 -4.39 3.13 0.59
C LEU A 9 -3.95 4.14 -0.48
N GLN A 10 -2.90 4.92 -0.20
CA GLN A 10 -2.31 5.83 -1.18
C GLN A 10 -1.74 5.08 -2.39
N LEU A 11 -1.07 3.94 -2.17
CA LEU A 11 -0.57 3.11 -3.26
C LEU A 11 -1.69 2.60 -4.16
N LEU A 12 -2.79 2.09 -3.58
CA LEU A 12 -3.95 1.62 -4.33
C LEU A 12 -4.59 2.75 -5.14
N ARG A 13 -4.82 3.90 -4.51
CA ARG A 13 -5.36 5.11 -5.19
C ARG A 13 -4.44 5.57 -6.33
N SER A 14 -3.13 5.58 -6.11
CA SER A 14 -2.14 5.96 -7.12
C SER A 14 -2.11 5.01 -8.33
N GLN A 15 -2.57 3.77 -8.19
CA GLN A 15 -2.71 2.79 -9.28
C GLN A 15 -4.07 2.88 -9.98
N GLY A 16 -4.99 3.72 -9.48
CA GLY A 16 -6.37 3.81 -9.97
C GLY A 16 -7.34 2.83 -9.30
N ASP A 17 -6.86 1.98 -8.38
CA ASP A 17 -7.65 1.00 -7.63
C ASP A 17 -8.43 1.64 -6.46
N HIS A 18 -9.27 2.63 -6.77
CA HIS A 18 -10.04 3.38 -5.76
C HIS A 18 -11.00 2.49 -4.97
N ASP A 19 -11.68 1.55 -5.63
CA ASP A 19 -12.60 0.62 -4.99
C ASP A 19 -11.87 -0.28 -3.98
N LYS A 20 -10.72 -0.84 -4.38
CA LYS A 20 -9.90 -1.65 -3.47
C LYS A 20 -9.36 -0.81 -2.32
N ALA A 21 -9.01 0.45 -2.55
CA ALA A 21 -8.59 1.35 -1.47
C ALA A 21 -9.71 1.57 -0.45
N GLN A 22 -10.97 1.72 -0.88
CA GLN A 22 -12.09 1.83 0.06
C GLN A 22 -12.31 0.55 0.85
N GLN A 23 -12.22 -0.61 0.21
CA GLN A 23 -12.33 -1.90 0.90
C GLN A 23 -11.17 -2.11 1.89
N ALA A 24 -9.95 -1.83 1.46
CA ALA A 24 -8.76 -1.92 2.29
C ALA A 24 -8.82 -0.98 3.50
N ASP A 25 -9.45 0.19 3.38
CA ASP A 25 -9.61 1.10 4.53
C ASP A 25 -10.45 0.50 5.66
N GLN A 26 -11.44 -0.31 5.30
CA GLN A 26 -12.35 -0.98 6.23
C GLN A 26 -11.78 -2.28 6.79
N GLU A 27 -11.02 -3.03 5.99
CA GLU A 27 -10.51 -4.35 6.38
C GLU A 27 -9.09 -4.34 6.96
N LEU A 28 -8.22 -3.42 6.54
CA LEU A 28 -6.84 -3.40 7.02
C LEU A 28 -6.77 -2.86 8.46
N PRO A 29 -5.95 -3.47 9.32
CA PRO A 29 -5.59 -2.86 10.60
C PRO A 29 -4.83 -1.54 10.39
N GLY A 30 -4.75 -0.69 11.40
CA GLY A 30 -4.03 0.58 11.31
C GLY A 30 -2.56 0.41 10.90
N GLN A 31 -1.94 -0.69 11.32
CA GLN A 31 -0.60 -1.08 10.93
C GLN A 31 -0.64 -2.50 10.38
N VAL A 32 -0.19 -2.66 9.14
CA VAL A 32 -0.20 -3.93 8.42
C VAL A 32 1.19 -4.56 8.48
N ASP A 33 1.25 -5.81 8.93
CA ASP A 33 2.48 -6.59 8.94
C ASP A 33 2.60 -7.34 7.60
N THR A 34 3.62 -7.01 6.80
CA THR A 34 3.83 -7.60 5.47
C THR A 34 4.02 -9.12 5.50
N ASP A 35 4.49 -9.68 6.62
CA ASP A 35 4.74 -11.10 6.77
C ASP A 35 3.50 -11.82 7.32
N ARG A 36 2.82 -11.25 8.32
CA ARG A 36 1.63 -11.86 8.93
C ARG A 36 0.36 -11.65 8.11
N ASP A 37 0.20 -10.46 7.53
CA ASP A 37 -0.99 -10.04 6.79
C ASP A 37 -0.82 -10.22 5.28
N ALA A 38 0.19 -10.99 4.83
CA ALA A 38 0.44 -11.25 3.42
C ALA A 38 -0.80 -11.77 2.66
N GLY A 39 -1.59 -12.64 3.31
CA GLY A 39 -2.84 -13.15 2.74
C GLY A 39 -3.92 -12.08 2.61
N LEU A 40 -3.98 -11.13 3.55
CA LEU A 40 -4.92 -10.01 3.51
C LEU A 40 -4.52 -9.00 2.42
N LEU A 41 -3.22 -8.67 2.32
CA LEU A 41 -2.66 -7.84 1.24
C LEU A 41 -2.94 -8.44 -0.14
N SER A 42 -2.81 -9.76 -0.27
CA SER A 42 -3.04 -10.48 -1.52
C SER A 42 -4.48 -10.36 -2.03
N LYS A 43 -5.48 -10.19 -1.15
CA LYS A 43 -6.87 -9.95 -1.55
C LYS A 43 -7.04 -8.65 -2.33
N PHE A 44 -6.22 -7.65 -2.03
CA PHE A 44 -6.22 -6.35 -2.72
C PHE A 44 -5.26 -6.34 -3.93
N GLY A 45 -4.65 -7.48 -4.27
CA GLY A 45 -3.65 -7.58 -5.33
C GLY A 45 -2.30 -6.94 -4.94
N ILE A 46 -2.02 -6.82 -3.65
CA ILE A 46 -0.77 -6.27 -3.15
C ILE A 46 0.16 -7.41 -2.79
N ASP A 47 1.30 -7.49 -3.48
CA ASP A 47 2.39 -8.38 -3.11
C ASP A 47 3.25 -7.73 -2.02
N PRO A 48 3.49 -8.38 -0.87
CA PRO A 48 4.29 -7.83 0.22
C PRO A 48 5.73 -7.50 -0.19
N MET A 49 6.38 -8.30 -1.04
CA MET A 49 7.73 -8.00 -1.52
C MET A 49 7.74 -6.75 -2.41
N ASP A 50 6.75 -6.60 -3.28
CA ASP A 50 6.65 -5.40 -4.12
C ASP A 50 6.29 -4.16 -3.31
N LEU A 51 5.45 -4.31 -2.28
CA LEU A 51 5.13 -3.25 -1.35
C LEU A 51 6.40 -2.77 -0.63
N VAL A 52 7.20 -3.69 -0.10
CA VAL A 52 8.48 -3.38 0.56
C VAL A 52 9.47 -2.73 -0.41
N LYS A 53 9.56 -3.20 -1.67
CA LYS A 53 10.40 -2.55 -2.69
C LYS A 53 9.95 -1.13 -3.01
N LYS A 54 8.64 -0.90 -3.18
CA LYS A 54 8.07 0.42 -3.50
C LYS A 54 8.24 1.42 -2.36
N LEU A 55 8.09 0.98 -1.11
CA LEU A 55 8.24 1.85 0.07
C LEU A 55 9.70 1.99 0.52
N GLY A 56 10.47 0.90 0.51
CA GLY A 56 11.86 0.87 0.97
C GLY A 56 12.87 1.36 -0.08
N GLY A 57 12.50 1.36 -1.36
CA GLY A 57 13.35 1.74 -2.48
C GLY A 57 13.08 3.15 -3.00
N GLY A 58 13.00 4.17 -2.14
CA GLY A 58 13.16 5.60 -2.47
C GLY A 58 12.23 6.23 -3.54
N GLY A 59 11.29 5.49 -4.11
CA GLY A 59 10.45 5.90 -5.24
C GLY A 59 8.96 5.89 -4.92
N GLY A 60 8.62 6.04 -3.63
CA GLY A 60 7.23 6.18 -3.20
C GLY A 60 6.52 7.29 -3.99
N LEU A 61 5.25 7.05 -4.25
CA LEU A 61 4.26 7.83 -4.98
C LEU A 61 4.03 9.28 -4.49
N GLY A 62 4.90 9.79 -3.61
CA GLY A 62 5.07 11.21 -3.28
C GLY A 62 6.13 11.94 -4.13
N GLY A 63 6.89 11.25 -4.99
CA GLY A 63 7.97 11.85 -5.79
C GLY A 63 7.56 12.54 -7.10
N LEU A 64 6.30 12.42 -7.53
CA LEU A 64 5.84 12.92 -8.84
C LEU A 64 4.96 14.18 -8.78
N LEU A 65 4.79 14.81 -7.62
CA LEU A 65 3.95 16.01 -7.46
C LEU A 65 4.72 17.32 -7.23
N GLY A 66 6.04 17.35 -7.49
CA GLY A 66 6.86 18.54 -7.27
C GLY A 66 7.91 18.73 -8.34
N LYS A 67 7.51 19.33 -9.47
CA LYS A 67 8.43 20.05 -10.34
C LYS A 67 7.65 21.08 -11.15
N ASP A 68 7.68 22.31 -10.64
CA ASP A 68 7.28 23.55 -11.32
C ASP A 68 7.95 23.71 -12.70
#